data_AF-A0A934F7N0-F1
#
_entry.id   AF-A0A934F7N0-F1
#
_cell.length_a   1.000
_cell.length_b   1.000
_cell.length_c   1.000
_cell.angle_alpha   90.00
_cell.angle_beta   90.00
_cell.angle_gamma   90.00
#
_symmetry.space_group_name_H-M   'P 1'
#
loop_
_entity.id
_entity.type
_entity.pdbx_description
1 polymer ?
#
loop_
_entity_poly.entity_id
_entity_poly.type
_entity_poly.pdbx_seq_one_letter_code
_entity_poly.pdbx_strand_id
1 'polypeptide(L)'
;MIPDITSPLPTLATIFIAGGVFLLLIGVNILKIEKISIVPGKKTVITGSLLTFVGVFFLIGDIFLHQQQSLIAANALTPTASITPTPAPPTSTFTPFNPQVPPTNTPVIVLPTLTVTPSFTPAPTNTPSPTFTIPAYSPELAIRDYYSLINSRNYAQAWTWLSERFRSGVDYEKGYVGFWNTIESVSIDQTALLEISPTKAKILVEMTYYKKNGQVVRDRDFQVEFIWDPFRLLWIIDHTET
;
A
#
# COMPACT_ATOMS: atom_id res chain seq x y z
N MET A 1 11.05 36.15 -23.37
CA MET A 1 9.79 36.38 -22.64
C MET A 1 8.98 35.11 -22.78
N ILE A 2 9.09 34.20 -21.82
CA ILE A 2 8.40 32.91 -21.83
C ILE A 2 7.01 33.16 -21.22
N PRO A 3 5.90 32.75 -21.86
CA PRO A 3 4.58 32.93 -21.28
C PRO A 3 4.48 32.10 -19.99
N ASP A 4 4.12 32.77 -18.91
CA ASP A 4 3.80 32.15 -17.63
C ASP A 4 2.51 31.33 -17.81
N ILE A 5 2.67 30.02 -18.02
CA ILE A 5 1.58 29.06 -18.11
C ILE A 5 1.18 28.68 -16.68
N THR A 6 0.55 29.62 -15.98
CA THR A 6 -0.19 29.32 -14.75
C THR A 6 -1.20 28.23 -15.05
N SER A 7 -1.02 27.05 -14.44
CA SER A 7 -1.90 25.90 -14.60
C SER A 7 -3.37 26.31 -14.39
N PRO A 8 -4.32 25.91 -15.25
CA PRO A 8 -5.73 26.27 -15.09
C PRO A 8 -6.43 25.55 -13.93
N LEU A 9 -5.77 24.54 -13.34
CA LEU A 9 -6.32 23.71 -12.26
C LEU A 9 -6.73 24.49 -10.99
N PRO A 10 -5.89 25.36 -10.39
CA PRO A 10 -6.28 26.16 -9.22
C PRO A 10 -7.47 27.08 -9.49
N THR A 11 -7.57 27.63 -10.70
CA THR A 11 -8.70 28.48 -11.11
C THR A 11 -10.00 27.68 -11.14
N LEU A 12 -9.95 26.46 -11.69
CA LEU A 12 -11.11 25.58 -11.76
C LEU A 12 -11.57 25.13 -10.36
N ALA A 13 -10.63 24.76 -9.48
CA ALA A 13 -10.94 24.39 -8.09
C ALA A 13 -11.61 25.54 -7.32
N THR A 14 -11.13 26.76 -7.52
CA THR A 14 -11.71 27.97 -6.91
C THR A 14 -13.16 28.21 -7.35
N ILE A 15 -13.47 28.00 -8.64
CA ILE A 15 -14.83 28.13 -9.17
C ILE A 15 -15.77 27.10 -8.54
N PHE A 16 -15.34 25.84 -8.38
CA PHE A 16 -16.15 24.79 -7.77
C PHE A 16 -16.42 25.04 -6.28
N ILE A 17 -15.41 25.51 -5.53
CA ILE A 17 -15.56 25.85 -4.10
C ILE A 17 -16.51 27.05 -3.95
N ALA A 18 -16.30 28.12 -4.72
CA ALA A 18 -17.16 29.31 -4.68
C ALA A 18 -18.63 28.96 -5.04
N GLY A 19 -18.84 28.15 -6.08
CA GLY A 19 -20.16 27.68 -6.48
C GLY A 19 -20.83 26.78 -5.43
N GLY A 20 -20.07 25.87 -4.81
CA GLY A 20 -20.57 24.99 -3.74
C GLY A 20 -20.97 25.74 -2.48
N VAL A 21 -20.13 26.68 -2.02
CA VAL A 21 -20.42 27.55 -0.87
C VAL A 21 -21.65 28.42 -1.14
N PHE A 22 -21.76 28.99 -2.35
CA PHE A 22 -22.92 29.79 -2.74
C PHE A 22 -24.23 28.98 -2.67
N LEU A 23 -24.23 27.74 -3.17
CA LEU A 23 -25.39 26.84 -3.10
C LEU A 23 -25.75 26.44 -1.65
N LEU A 24 -24.75 26.25 -0.78
CA LEU A 24 -24.98 26.00 0.64
C LEU A 24 -25.67 27.20 1.32
N LEU A 25 -25.21 28.42 1.07
CA LEU A 25 -25.80 29.63 1.65
C LEU A 25 -27.25 29.84 1.19
N ILE A 26 -27.58 29.52 -0.07
CA ILE A 26 -28.96 29.55 -0.57
C ILE A 26 -29.79 28.44 0.05
N GLY A 27 -29.26 27.22 0.16
CA GLY A 27 -29.94 26.06 0.74
C GLY A 27 -30.33 26.26 2.22
N VAL A 28 -29.53 27.02 2.97
CA VAL A 28 -29.78 27.38 4.38
C VAL A 28 -30.60 28.68 4.51
N ASN A 29 -31.06 29.27 3.39
CA ASN A 29 -31.86 30.49 3.34
C ASN A 29 -31.15 31.73 3.93
N ILE A 30 -29.82 31.78 3.82
CA ILE A 30 -28.98 32.92 4.26
C ILE A 30 -28.95 34.00 3.17
N LEU A 31 -29.00 33.60 1.89
CA LEU A 31 -29.04 34.48 0.73
C LEU A 31 -30.38 34.38 0.03
N LYS A 32 -31.12 35.50 -0.03
CA LYS A 32 -32.40 35.62 -0.71
C LYS A 32 -32.21 36.45 -1.99
N ILE A 33 -32.32 35.81 -3.15
CA ILE A 33 -32.16 36.47 -4.45
C ILE A 33 -33.56 36.75 -4.99
N GLU A 34 -34.00 38.00 -5.00
CA GLU A 34 -35.37 38.42 -5.33
C GLU A 34 -35.84 38.03 -6.75
N LYS A 35 -34.91 37.72 -7.66
CA LYS A 35 -35.22 37.46 -9.08
C LYS A 35 -35.04 36.01 -9.54
N ILE A 36 -34.53 35.11 -8.71
CA ILE A 36 -34.29 33.71 -9.09
C ILE A 36 -34.87 32.81 -8.00
N SER A 37 -36.01 32.17 -8.29
CA SER A 37 -36.69 31.29 -7.35
C SER A 37 -36.01 29.91 -7.29
N ILE A 38 -34.92 29.82 -6.53
CA ILE A 38 -34.34 28.53 -6.16
C ILE A 38 -35.09 28.05 -4.93
N VAL A 39 -35.76 26.90 -5.03
CA VAL A 39 -36.53 26.33 -3.91
C VAL A 39 -35.54 25.90 -2.82
N PRO A 40 -35.57 26.51 -1.62
CA PRO A 40 -34.73 26.09 -0.50
C PRO A 40 -35.16 24.68 -0.07
N GLY A 41 -34.20 23.77 0.13
CA GLY A 41 -34.52 22.41 0.55
C GLY A 41 -33.31 21.50 0.70
N LYS A 42 -33.54 20.32 1.30
CA LYS A 42 -32.50 19.31 1.58
C LYS A 42 -31.67 18.94 0.34
N LYS A 43 -32.29 18.94 -0.84
CA LYS A 43 -31.61 18.63 -2.11
C LYS A 43 -30.57 19.69 -2.50
N THR A 44 -30.89 20.97 -2.29
CA THR A 44 -29.99 22.10 -2.58
C THR A 44 -28.74 22.08 -1.70
N VAL A 45 -28.91 21.72 -0.42
CA VAL A 45 -27.80 21.56 0.54
C VAL A 45 -26.89 20.39 0.15
N ILE A 46 -27.46 19.25 -0.25
CA ILE A 46 -26.68 18.07 -0.68
C ILE A 46 -25.85 18.39 -1.93
N THR A 47 -26.45 19.05 -2.93
CA THR A 47 -25.74 19.45 -4.14
C THR A 47 -24.61 20.46 -3.86
N GLY A 48 -24.86 21.46 -3.01
CA GLY A 48 -23.82 22.42 -2.62
C GLY A 48 -22.65 21.76 -1.89
N SER A 49 -22.94 20.82 -0.99
CA SER A 49 -21.91 20.08 -0.25
C SER A 49 -21.05 19.21 -1.19
N LEU A 50 -21.68 18.45 -2.10
CA LEU A 50 -20.97 17.60 -3.07
C LEU A 50 -20.04 18.42 -3.97
N LEU A 51 -20.50 19.58 -4.45
CA LEU A 51 -19.69 20.45 -5.32
C LEU A 51 -18.47 21.02 -4.58
N THR A 52 -18.63 21.34 -3.31
CA THR A 52 -17.54 21.84 -2.46
C THR A 52 -16.50 20.76 -2.22
N PHE A 53 -16.93 19.51 -1.95
CA PHE A 53 -16.03 18.37 -1.77
C PHE A 53 -15.20 18.07 -3.03
N VAL A 54 -15.80 18.13 -4.22
CA VAL A 54 -15.07 17.95 -5.48
C VAL A 54 -14.00 19.04 -5.65
N GLY A 55 -14.33 20.30 -5.39
CA GLY A 55 -13.37 21.41 -5.46
C GLY A 55 -12.18 21.27 -4.49
N VAL A 56 -12.44 20.80 -3.27
CA VAL A 56 -11.38 20.52 -2.26
C VAL A 56 -10.48 19.35 -2.69
N PHE A 57 -11.04 18.30 -3.30
CA PHE A 57 -10.27 17.16 -3.79
C PHE A 57 -9.23 17.57 -4.86
N PHE A 58 -9.57 18.53 -5.72
CA PHE A 58 -8.63 19.07 -6.72
C PHE A 58 -7.50 19.91 -6.09
N LEU A 59 -7.75 20.62 -4.98
CA LEU A 59 -6.69 21.36 -4.26
C LEU A 59 -5.73 20.42 -3.52
N ILE A 60 -6.23 19.33 -2.93
CA ILE A 60 -5.38 18.37 -2.18
C ILE A 60 -4.46 17.59 -3.13
N GLY A 61 -4.94 17.24 -4.33
CA GLY A 61 -4.11 16.58 -5.34
C GLY A 61 -2.91 17.41 -5.80
N ASP A 62 -3.05 18.73 -5.88
CA ASP A 62 -1.97 19.64 -6.31
C ASP A 62 -0.89 19.81 -5.23
N ILE A 63 -1.29 19.91 -3.96
CA ILE A 63 -0.38 19.94 -2.81
C ILE A 63 0.45 18.65 -2.74
N PHE A 64 -0.16 17.50 -3.06
CA PHE A 64 0.51 16.20 -3.07
C PHE A 64 1.59 16.09 -4.14
N LEU A 65 1.33 16.62 -5.35
CA LEU A 65 2.30 16.59 -6.44
C LEU A 65 3.51 17.51 -6.16
N HIS A 66 3.29 18.67 -5.55
CA HIS A 66 4.36 19.59 -5.18
C HIS A 66 5.24 19.06 -4.02
N GLN A 67 4.68 18.28 -3.09
CA GLN A 67 5.49 17.68 -2.03
C GLN A 67 6.45 16.60 -2.53
N GLN A 68 6.03 15.73 -3.48
CA GLN A 68 6.93 14.71 -4.04
C GLN A 68 8.19 15.32 -4.67
N GLN A 69 8.07 16.48 -5.30
CA GLN A 69 9.20 17.12 -5.99
C GLN A 69 10.23 17.71 -5.01
N SER A 70 9.79 18.14 -3.81
CA SER A 70 10.71 18.61 -2.76
C SER A 70 11.52 17.49 -2.08
N LEU A 71 10.99 16.26 -2.02
CA LEU A 71 11.69 15.12 -1.43
C LEU A 71 12.81 14.58 -2.34
N ILE A 72 12.65 14.68 -3.67
CA ILE A 72 13.69 14.29 -4.64
C ILE A 72 14.86 15.28 -4.64
N ALA A 73 14.58 16.57 -4.43
CA ALA A 73 15.63 17.60 -4.37
C ALA A 73 16.47 17.50 -3.08
N ALA A 74 15.88 17.09 -1.95
CA ALA A 74 16.60 16.98 -0.67
C ALA A 74 17.58 15.79 -0.63
N ASN A 75 17.30 14.70 -1.34
CA ASN A 75 18.19 13.53 -1.39
C ASN A 75 19.42 13.71 -2.31
N ALA A 76 19.49 14.80 -3.08
CA ALA A 76 20.59 15.02 -4.03
C ALA A 76 21.83 15.71 -3.43
N LEU A 77 21.82 16.08 -2.14
CA LEU A 77 22.88 16.91 -1.53
C LEU A 77 23.65 16.26 -0.37
N THR A 78 23.55 14.95 -0.15
CA THR A 78 24.40 14.29 0.87
C THR A 78 25.82 14.08 0.34
N PRO A 79 26.88 14.66 0.94
CA PRO A 79 28.25 14.43 0.52
C PRO A 79 28.66 12.99 0.87
N THR A 80 29.06 12.23 -0.16
CA THR A 80 29.69 10.91 -0.04
C THR A 80 30.95 11.02 0.82
N ALA A 81 30.90 10.47 2.04
CA ALA A 81 32.10 10.25 2.83
C ALA A 81 32.99 9.24 2.10
N SER A 82 34.19 9.68 1.71
CA SER A 82 35.21 8.86 1.07
C SER A 82 35.75 7.83 2.06
N ILE A 83 35.24 6.60 2.00
CA ILE A 83 35.80 5.47 2.74
C ILE A 83 37.13 5.04 2.09
N THR A 84 38.20 5.07 2.87
CA THR A 84 39.52 4.51 2.51
C THR A 84 39.37 2.99 2.34
N PRO A 85 39.86 2.40 1.22
CA PRO A 85 39.71 0.97 0.99
C PRO A 85 40.58 0.16 1.96
N THR A 86 39.94 -0.62 2.83
CA THR A 86 40.56 -1.66 3.65
C THR A 86 41.07 -2.79 2.73
N PRO A 87 42.29 -3.31 2.91
CA PRO A 87 42.85 -4.36 2.07
C PRO A 87 42.04 -5.66 2.16
N ALA A 88 41.85 -6.29 0.99
CA ALA A 88 41.03 -7.49 0.81
C ALA A 88 41.58 -8.72 1.57
N PRO A 89 40.72 -9.52 2.22
CA PRO A 89 41.12 -10.81 2.79
C PRO A 89 41.44 -11.84 1.69
N PRO A 90 42.29 -12.86 1.96
CA PRO A 90 42.71 -13.84 0.97
C PRO A 90 41.55 -14.72 0.49
N THR A 91 41.40 -14.80 -0.82
CA THR A 91 40.43 -15.63 -1.54
C THR A 91 40.80 -17.11 -1.44
N SER A 92 39.95 -17.91 -0.80
CA SER A 92 40.02 -19.38 -0.86
C SER A 92 39.33 -19.88 -2.12
N THR A 93 40.12 -20.35 -3.09
CA THR A 93 39.64 -20.99 -4.31
C THR A 93 39.12 -22.39 -4.01
N PHE A 94 37.80 -22.57 -4.01
CA PHE A 94 37.17 -23.89 -4.03
C PHE A 94 37.01 -24.37 -5.49
N THR A 95 37.63 -25.51 -5.81
CA THR A 95 37.43 -26.22 -7.08
C THR A 95 36.09 -26.97 -7.06
N PRO A 96 35.24 -26.83 -8.10
CA PRO A 96 34.01 -27.61 -8.21
C PRO A 96 34.33 -29.07 -8.57
N PHE A 97 33.88 -30.00 -7.72
CA PHE A 97 33.88 -31.43 -8.00
C PHE A 97 32.78 -31.74 -9.03
N ASN A 98 33.16 -32.21 -10.21
CA ASN A 98 32.27 -32.61 -11.29
C ASN A 98 31.98 -34.13 -11.17
N PRO A 99 30.76 -34.57 -10.79
CA PRO A 99 30.42 -35.98 -10.78
C PRO A 99 30.10 -36.43 -12.22
N GLN A 100 31.02 -37.17 -12.83
CA GLN A 100 30.80 -37.85 -14.10
C GLN A 100 29.88 -39.06 -13.88
N VAL A 101 28.62 -38.97 -14.34
CA VAL A 101 27.68 -40.10 -14.39
C VAL A 101 27.93 -40.99 -15.63
N PRO A 102 27.95 -42.33 -15.50
CA PRO A 102 28.11 -43.27 -16.62
C PRO A 102 26.89 -43.31 -17.56
N PRO A 103 27.07 -43.54 -18.88
CA PRO A 103 25.96 -43.74 -19.80
C PRO A 103 25.32 -45.12 -19.60
N THR A 104 24.04 -45.15 -19.22
CA THR A 104 23.21 -46.36 -19.25
C THR A 104 22.58 -46.49 -20.64
N ASN A 105 23.01 -47.51 -21.39
CA ASN A 105 22.39 -47.92 -22.64
C ASN A 105 21.09 -48.69 -22.36
N THR A 106 19.94 -48.04 -22.55
CA THR A 106 18.63 -48.70 -22.52
C THR A 106 18.15 -48.92 -23.96
N PRO A 107 17.69 -50.14 -24.33
CA PRO A 107 17.18 -50.42 -25.67
C PRO A 107 15.86 -49.68 -25.94
N VAL A 108 15.80 -49.00 -27.10
CA VAL A 108 14.65 -48.24 -27.57
C VAL A 108 13.62 -49.19 -28.19
N ILE A 109 12.42 -49.25 -27.61
CA ILE A 109 11.25 -49.90 -28.19
C ILE A 109 10.59 -48.89 -29.14
N VAL A 110 10.52 -49.22 -30.43
CA VAL A 110 9.93 -48.36 -31.47
C VAL A 110 8.42 -48.65 -31.54
N LEU A 111 7.59 -47.72 -31.08
CA LEU A 111 6.13 -47.78 -31.19
C LEU A 111 5.69 -47.05 -32.47
N PRO A 112 4.71 -47.57 -33.25
CA PRO A 112 4.19 -46.87 -34.42
C PRO A 112 3.58 -45.52 -34.02
N THR A 113 4.14 -44.45 -34.57
CA THR A 113 3.70 -43.08 -34.34
C THR A 113 2.51 -42.79 -35.26
N LEU A 114 1.34 -42.52 -34.68
CA LEU A 114 0.19 -42.03 -35.42
C LEU A 114 0.44 -40.56 -35.80
N THR A 115 0.47 -40.27 -37.09
CA THR A 115 0.64 -38.92 -37.63
C THR A 115 -0.62 -38.10 -37.37
N VAL A 116 -0.63 -37.33 -36.29
CA VAL A 116 -1.69 -36.37 -35.99
C VAL A 116 -1.39 -35.07 -36.73
N THR A 117 -2.24 -34.70 -37.69
CA THR A 117 -2.18 -33.42 -38.39
C THR A 117 -2.29 -32.27 -37.38
N PRO A 118 -1.31 -31.34 -37.28
CA PRO A 118 -1.39 -30.22 -36.36
C PRO A 118 -2.50 -29.26 -36.79
N SER A 119 -3.57 -29.20 -35.99
CA SER A 119 -4.55 -28.13 -36.08
C SER A 119 -3.92 -26.86 -35.51
N PHE A 120 -3.63 -25.89 -36.38
CA PHE A 120 -3.14 -24.58 -35.96
C PHE A 120 -4.25 -23.85 -35.20
N THR A 121 -4.22 -23.98 -33.88
CA THR A 121 -5.00 -23.13 -32.99
C THR A 121 -4.38 -21.73 -33.06
N PRO A 122 -5.16 -20.67 -33.35
CA PRO A 122 -4.63 -19.30 -33.40
C PRO A 122 -3.96 -18.97 -32.07
N ALA A 123 -2.74 -18.42 -32.14
CA ALA A 123 -2.00 -18.00 -30.96
C ALA A 123 -2.86 -17.04 -30.11
N PRO A 124 -2.88 -17.19 -28.77
CA PRO A 124 -3.65 -16.30 -27.91
C PRO A 124 -3.21 -14.87 -28.17
N THR A 125 -4.18 -14.02 -28.53
CA THR A 125 -3.96 -12.58 -28.62
C THR A 125 -3.62 -12.08 -27.23
N ASN A 126 -2.37 -11.67 -27.01
CA ASN A 126 -1.91 -11.03 -25.78
C ASN A 126 -2.74 -9.75 -25.56
N THR A 127 -3.83 -9.88 -24.80
CA THR A 127 -4.59 -8.73 -24.33
C THR A 127 -3.68 -8.01 -23.34
N PRO A 128 -3.37 -6.71 -23.52
CA PRO A 128 -2.53 -5.99 -22.57
C PRO A 128 -3.15 -6.09 -21.18
N SER A 129 -2.44 -6.72 -20.25
CA SER A 129 -2.85 -6.77 -18.85
C SER A 129 -2.95 -5.34 -18.33
N PRO A 130 -4.05 -4.95 -17.66
CA PRO A 130 -4.18 -3.62 -17.10
C PRO A 130 -2.99 -3.34 -16.17
N THR A 131 -2.19 -2.34 -16.54
CA THR A 131 -1.10 -1.87 -15.69
C THR A 131 -1.72 -1.00 -14.61
N PHE A 132 -1.79 -1.52 -13.38
CA PHE A 132 -2.23 -0.74 -12.24
C PHE A 132 -1.04 -0.10 -11.53
N THR A 133 -1.21 1.15 -11.08
CA THR A 133 -0.22 1.85 -10.26
C THR A 133 -0.26 1.28 -8.84
N ILE A 134 0.84 0.67 -8.40
CA ILE A 134 1.01 0.16 -7.04
C ILE A 134 1.28 1.35 -6.11
N PRO A 135 0.68 1.41 -4.91
CA PRO A 135 0.99 2.44 -3.92
C PRO A 135 2.49 2.46 -3.59
N ALA A 136 3.06 3.66 -3.41
CA ALA A 136 4.48 3.83 -3.12
C ALA A 136 4.89 3.28 -1.73
N TYR A 137 3.93 3.22 -0.80
CA TYR A 137 4.12 2.59 0.51
C TYR A 137 3.79 1.10 0.40
N SER A 138 4.74 0.22 0.71
CA SER A 138 4.57 -1.22 0.52
C SER A 138 3.91 -1.89 1.74
N PRO A 139 3.13 -2.97 1.57
CA PRO A 139 2.50 -3.69 2.68
C PRO A 139 3.53 -4.31 3.65
N GLU A 140 4.71 -4.70 3.16
CA GLU A 140 5.81 -5.22 3.98
C GLU A 140 6.41 -4.14 4.89
N LEU A 141 6.45 -2.88 4.43
CA LEU A 141 6.86 -1.77 5.28
C LEU A 141 5.77 -1.46 6.31
N ALA A 142 4.50 -1.51 5.91
CA ALA A 142 3.36 -1.29 6.80
C ALA A 142 3.34 -2.25 8.00
N ILE A 143 3.59 -3.54 7.78
CA ILE A 143 3.60 -4.50 8.90
C ILE A 143 4.77 -4.26 9.86
N ARG A 144 5.94 -3.88 9.33
CA ARG A 144 7.12 -3.58 10.15
C ARG A 144 6.89 -2.34 11.02
N ASP A 145 6.33 -1.29 10.42
CA ASP A 145 6.00 -0.06 11.15
C ASP A 145 4.90 -0.29 12.19
N TYR A 146 3.89 -1.11 11.87
CA TYR A 146 2.87 -1.52 12.85
C TYR A 146 3.49 -2.18 14.08
N TYR A 147 4.35 -3.18 13.90
CA TYR A 147 5.01 -3.84 15.03
C TYR A 147 6.05 -2.96 15.75
N SER A 148 6.60 -1.94 15.09
CA SER A 148 7.39 -0.89 15.75
C SER A 148 6.55 -0.09 16.75
N LEU A 149 5.30 0.24 16.41
CA LEU A 149 4.37 0.88 17.34
C LEU A 149 4.01 -0.02 18.52
N ILE A 150 3.81 -1.32 18.27
CA ILE A 150 3.57 -2.31 19.33
C ILE A 150 4.76 -2.39 20.31
N ASN A 151 5.97 -2.47 19.78
CA ASN A 151 7.20 -2.57 20.56
C ASN A 151 7.48 -1.31 21.38
N SER A 152 7.12 -0.13 20.84
CA SER A 152 7.22 1.16 21.54
C SER A 152 6.05 1.46 22.48
N ARG A 153 5.12 0.51 22.68
CA ARG A 153 3.92 0.66 23.52
C ARG A 153 2.97 1.76 23.07
N ASN A 154 3.07 2.20 21.82
CA ASN A 154 2.17 3.18 21.23
C ASN A 154 0.90 2.51 20.67
N TYR A 155 0.14 1.88 21.58
CA TYR A 155 -1.04 1.10 21.23
C TYR A 155 -2.17 1.93 20.64
N ALA A 156 -2.30 3.19 21.07
CA ALA A 156 -3.32 4.09 20.54
C ALA A 156 -3.10 4.34 19.05
N GLN A 157 -1.86 4.60 18.62
CA GLN A 157 -1.55 4.77 17.21
C GLN A 157 -1.65 3.46 16.45
N ALA A 158 -1.10 2.36 16.98
CA ALA A 158 -1.18 1.04 16.35
C ALA A 158 -2.64 0.60 16.10
N TRP A 159 -3.54 0.89 17.05
CA TRP A 159 -4.96 0.61 16.92
C TRP A 159 -5.62 1.34 15.75
N THR A 160 -5.14 2.53 15.37
CA THR A 160 -5.66 3.24 14.19
C THR A 160 -5.25 2.57 12.87
N TRP A 161 -4.22 1.71 12.88
CA TRP A 161 -3.74 0.95 11.71
C TRP A 161 -4.47 -0.38 11.51
N LEU A 162 -5.54 -0.61 12.29
CA LEU A 162 -6.44 -1.74 12.14
C LEU A 162 -7.75 -1.29 11.49
N SER A 163 -8.31 -2.14 10.63
CA SER A 163 -9.58 -1.85 9.97
C SER A 163 -10.73 -1.85 10.98
N GLU A 164 -11.87 -1.28 10.60
CA GLU A 164 -13.08 -1.40 11.43
C GLU A 164 -13.52 -2.85 11.58
N ARG A 165 -13.39 -3.66 10.52
CA ARG A 165 -13.67 -5.09 10.55
C ARG A 165 -12.78 -5.82 11.55
N PHE A 166 -11.48 -5.54 11.57
CA PHE A 166 -10.54 -6.15 12.52
C PHE A 166 -10.88 -5.80 13.97
N ARG A 167 -11.24 -4.53 14.22
CA ARG A 167 -11.57 -4.02 15.56
C ARG A 167 -12.94 -4.45 16.05
N SER A 168 -13.82 -4.87 15.15
CA SER A 168 -15.19 -5.27 15.49
C SER A 168 -15.21 -6.41 16.51
N GLY A 169 -15.81 -6.17 17.66
CA GLY A 169 -15.92 -7.16 18.74
C GLY A 169 -14.68 -7.28 19.65
N VAL A 170 -13.64 -6.48 19.42
CA VAL A 170 -12.45 -6.43 20.27
C VAL A 170 -12.50 -5.18 21.15
N ASP A 171 -12.50 -5.37 22.47
CA ASP A 171 -12.38 -4.27 23.42
C ASP A 171 -10.95 -3.70 23.37
N TYR A 172 -10.82 -2.37 23.26
CA TYR A 172 -9.51 -1.73 23.14
C TYR A 172 -8.62 -1.96 24.38
N GLU A 173 -9.15 -1.75 25.59
CA GLU A 173 -8.36 -1.81 26.82
C GLU A 173 -8.09 -3.25 27.27
N LYS A 174 -9.15 -4.04 27.47
CA LYS A 174 -9.05 -5.40 27.99
C LYS A 174 -8.62 -6.40 26.93
N GLY A 175 -9.07 -6.21 25.69
CA GLY A 175 -8.75 -7.10 24.57
C GLY A 175 -7.39 -6.77 23.99
N TYR A 176 -7.30 -5.66 23.26
CA TYR A 176 -6.12 -5.32 22.47
C TYR A 176 -4.92 -4.92 23.32
N VAL A 177 -5.06 -3.89 24.16
CA VAL A 177 -3.98 -3.44 25.05
C VAL A 177 -3.64 -4.52 26.07
N GLY A 178 -4.64 -5.20 26.64
CA GLY A 178 -4.46 -6.34 27.53
C GLY A 178 -3.60 -7.44 26.93
N PHE A 179 -3.89 -7.87 25.70
CA PHE A 179 -3.08 -8.85 24.97
C PHE A 179 -1.64 -8.36 24.76
N TRP A 180 -1.44 -7.17 24.19
CA TRP A 180 -0.10 -6.66 23.89
C TRP A 180 0.74 -6.41 25.14
N ASN A 181 0.11 -6.17 26.29
CA ASN A 181 0.80 -6.07 27.57
C ASN A 181 1.40 -7.41 28.05
N THR A 182 0.97 -8.55 27.52
CA THR A 182 1.59 -9.86 27.79
C THR A 182 2.85 -10.10 26.95
N ILE A 183 3.00 -9.35 25.86
CA ILE A 183 4.11 -9.46 24.91
C ILE A 183 5.17 -8.42 25.25
N GLU A 184 6.41 -8.86 25.46
CA GLU A 184 7.56 -7.98 25.67
C GLU A 184 7.97 -7.29 24.38
N SER A 185 8.17 -8.05 23.29
CA SER A 185 8.47 -7.51 21.97
C SER A 185 8.11 -8.51 20.86
N VAL A 186 8.03 -8.01 19.63
CA VAL A 186 7.85 -8.79 18.41
C VAL A 186 9.00 -8.49 17.45
N SER A 187 9.60 -9.53 16.90
CA SER A 187 10.59 -9.43 15.81
C SER A 187 9.98 -9.95 14.52
N ILE A 188 10.09 -9.17 13.44
CA ILE A 188 9.75 -9.61 12.08
C ILE A 188 11.00 -10.17 11.43
N ASP A 189 11.04 -11.48 11.25
CA ASP A 189 12.18 -12.20 10.70
C ASP A 189 12.18 -12.11 9.17
N GLN A 190 11.05 -12.45 8.53
CA GLN A 190 10.88 -12.42 7.08
C GLN A 190 9.47 -11.98 6.66
N THR A 191 9.35 -11.50 5.44
CA THR A 191 8.08 -11.09 4.82
C THR A 191 8.09 -11.51 3.36
N ALA A 192 6.99 -12.08 2.86
CA ALA A 192 6.82 -12.42 1.45
C ALA A 192 5.46 -11.94 0.93
N LEU A 193 5.46 -11.22 -0.20
CA LEU A 193 4.24 -10.77 -0.85
C LEU A 193 3.55 -11.94 -1.53
N LEU A 194 2.29 -12.21 -1.18
CA LEU A 194 1.47 -13.25 -1.79
C LEU A 194 0.56 -12.68 -2.87
N GLU A 195 -0.09 -11.56 -2.58
CA GLU A 195 -1.02 -10.90 -3.50
C GLU A 195 -0.94 -9.37 -3.32
N ILE A 196 -1.04 -8.63 -4.42
CA ILE A 196 -1.16 -7.18 -4.37
C ILE A 196 -2.09 -6.66 -5.46
N SER A 197 -2.93 -5.72 -5.08
CA SER A 197 -3.82 -4.94 -5.93
C SER A 197 -3.84 -3.49 -5.45
N PRO A 198 -4.48 -2.55 -6.18
CA PRO A 198 -4.55 -1.16 -5.74
C PRO A 198 -5.27 -0.91 -4.41
N THR A 199 -6.10 -1.87 -3.96
CA THR A 199 -6.96 -1.69 -2.77
C THR A 199 -6.73 -2.74 -1.69
N LYS A 200 -6.02 -3.82 -2.02
CA LYS A 200 -5.77 -4.96 -1.12
C LYS A 200 -4.39 -5.53 -1.33
N ALA A 201 -3.81 -6.06 -0.27
CA ALA A 201 -2.60 -6.87 -0.33
C ALA A 201 -2.69 -8.04 0.65
N LYS A 202 -1.98 -9.12 0.36
CA LYS A 202 -1.81 -10.25 1.26
C LYS A 202 -0.33 -10.60 1.33
N ILE A 203 0.20 -10.73 2.54
CA ILE A 203 1.60 -11.10 2.77
C ILE A 203 1.68 -12.28 3.74
N LEU A 204 2.72 -13.08 3.59
CA LEU A 204 3.18 -14.04 4.58
C LEU A 204 4.26 -13.37 5.44
N VAL A 205 4.21 -13.59 6.75
CA VAL A 205 5.15 -13.03 7.72
C VAL A 205 5.70 -14.12 8.61
N GLU A 206 7.02 -14.20 8.70
CA GLU A 206 7.67 -14.97 9.75
C GLU A 206 8.02 -14.02 10.90
N MET A 207 7.57 -14.33 12.11
CA MET A 207 7.79 -13.50 13.27
C MET A 207 8.04 -14.29 14.56
N THR A 208 8.68 -13.63 15.50
CA THR A 208 8.97 -14.17 16.83
C THR A 208 8.40 -13.25 17.91
N TYR A 209 7.54 -13.81 18.76
CA TYR A 209 7.00 -13.16 19.95
C TYR A 209 7.87 -13.49 21.16
N TYR A 210 8.34 -12.44 21.84
CA TYR A 210 8.99 -12.53 23.15
C TYR A 210 7.96 -12.14 24.20
N LYS A 211 7.55 -13.07 25.07
CA LYS A 211 6.57 -12.81 26.13
C LYS A 211 7.26 -12.39 27.41
N LYS A 212 6.59 -11.58 28.23
CA LYS A 212 7.14 -11.09 29.51
C LYS A 212 7.41 -12.19 30.54
N ASN A 213 6.86 -13.38 30.36
CA ASN A 213 7.15 -14.55 31.18
C ASN A 213 8.41 -15.32 30.73
N GLY A 214 9.16 -14.81 29.75
CA GLY A 214 10.35 -15.43 29.17
C GLY A 214 10.06 -16.45 28.06
N GLN A 215 8.78 -16.73 27.74
CA GLN A 215 8.44 -17.63 26.63
C GLN A 215 8.74 -16.96 25.28
N VAL A 216 9.36 -17.71 24.37
CA VAL A 216 9.56 -17.32 22.98
C VAL A 216 8.67 -18.18 22.09
N VAL A 217 7.84 -17.55 21.26
CA VAL A 217 6.93 -18.24 20.32
C VAL A 217 7.23 -17.76 18.91
N ARG A 218 7.52 -18.70 18.00
CA ARG A 218 7.77 -18.40 16.60
C ARG A 218 6.57 -18.80 15.75
N ASP A 219 6.17 -17.90 14.87
CA ASP A 219 5.11 -18.09 13.91
C ASP A 219 5.69 -17.90 12.50
N ARG A 220 5.50 -18.87 11.62
CA ARG A 220 6.06 -18.87 10.26
C ARG A 220 5.01 -18.81 9.17
N ASP A 221 3.76 -19.08 9.53
CA ASP A 221 2.64 -19.19 8.60
C ASP A 221 1.65 -18.02 8.78
N PHE A 222 2.06 -16.96 9.48
CA PHE A 222 1.24 -15.79 9.78
C PHE A 222 0.94 -14.99 8.50
N GLN A 223 -0.30 -15.05 8.05
CA GLN A 223 -0.77 -14.32 6.87
C GLN A 223 -1.50 -13.05 7.30
N VAL A 224 -1.19 -11.94 6.65
CA VAL A 224 -1.80 -10.64 6.92
C VAL A 224 -2.44 -10.11 5.66
N GLU A 225 -3.72 -9.78 5.76
CA GLU A 225 -4.48 -9.10 4.72
C GLU A 225 -4.59 -7.62 5.03
N PHE A 226 -4.30 -6.80 4.03
CA PHE A 226 -4.36 -5.35 4.11
C PHE A 226 -5.44 -4.79 3.20
N ILE A 227 -5.96 -3.64 3.61
CA ILE A 227 -6.71 -2.73 2.75
C ILE A 227 -5.95 -1.42 2.61
N TRP A 228 -5.94 -0.85 1.40
CA TRP A 228 -5.36 0.47 1.17
C TRP A 228 -6.33 1.55 1.65
N ASP A 229 -5.88 2.42 2.55
CA ASP A 229 -6.61 3.62 2.93
C ASP A 229 -6.08 4.82 2.11
N PRO A 230 -6.85 5.32 1.12
CA PRO A 230 -6.39 6.42 0.28
C PRO A 230 -6.38 7.77 1.00
N PHE A 231 -7.10 7.91 2.12
CA PHE A 231 -7.11 9.16 2.91
C PHE A 231 -5.88 9.26 3.80
N ARG A 232 -5.42 8.11 4.33
CA ARG A 232 -4.23 8.03 5.18
C ARG A 232 -2.96 7.66 4.42
N LEU A 233 -3.09 7.28 3.14
CA LEU A 233 -2.00 6.78 2.29
C LEU A 233 -1.23 5.64 2.97
N LEU A 234 -1.99 4.73 3.58
CA LEU A 234 -1.47 3.71 4.49
C LEU A 234 -2.17 2.36 4.22
N TRP A 235 -1.41 1.27 4.28
CA TRP A 235 -1.97 -0.07 4.38
C TRP A 235 -2.44 -0.36 5.80
N ILE A 236 -3.70 -0.72 5.94
CA ILE A 236 -4.34 -1.02 7.23
C ILE A 236 -4.60 -2.51 7.30
N ILE A 237 -4.30 -3.12 8.44
CA ILE A 237 -4.52 -4.55 8.67
C ILE A 237 -6.03 -4.80 8.75
N ASP A 238 -6.55 -5.62 7.84
CA ASP A 238 -7.95 -6.00 7.80
C ASP A 238 -8.21 -7.35 8.45
N HIS A 239 -7.29 -8.30 8.26
CA HIS A 239 -7.41 -9.65 8.78
C HIS A 239 -6.04 -10.30 8.98
N THR A 240 -5.98 -11.27 9.89
CA THR A 240 -4.79 -12.08 10.17
C THR A 240 -5.20 -13.54 10.29
N GLU A 241 -4.46 -14.44 9.66
CA GLU A 241 -4.63 -15.89 9.71
C GLU A 241 -3.33 -16.53 10.23
N THR A 242 -3.47 -17.57 11.06
CA THR A 242 -2.36 -18.36 11.65
C THR A 242 -2.48 -19.82 11.25
#